data_AF-A0A075I2G0-F1
#
_entry.id   AF-A0A075I2G0-F1
#
_cell.length_a   1.000
_cell.length_b   1.000
_cell.length_c   1.000
_cell.angle_alpha   90.00
_cell.angle_beta   90.00
_cell.angle_gamma   90.00
#
_symmetry.space_group_name_H-M   'P 1'
#
loop_
_entity.id
_entity.type
_entity.pdbx_description
1 polymer ?
#
loop_
_entity_poly.entity_id
_entity_poly.type
_entity_poly.pdbx_seq_one_letter_code
_entity_poly.pdbx_strand_id
1 'polypeptide(L)' 'MIIKLDEHGIAASTGSACSVHTQKASHVLKAMNFNHEQITGSLRISFGYMNTLDEVDQAIEVLKKL' A
#
# COMPACT_ATOMS: atom_id res chain seq x y z
N MET A 1 3.44 -7.25 4.19
CA MET A 1 2.96 -5.92 4.65
C MET A 1 1.45 -5.82 4.63
N ILE A 2 0.77 -6.05 3.48
CA ILE A 2 -0.71 -5.95 3.38
C ILE A 2 -1.46 -6.80 4.39
N ILE A 3 -1.12 -8.09 4.52
CA ILE A 3 -1.77 -8.98 5.50
C ILE A 3 -1.64 -8.45 6.92
N LYS A 4 -0.44 -7.96 7.30
CA LYS A 4 -0.22 -7.38 8.64
C LYS A 4 -1.02 -6.09 8.86
N LEU A 5 -1.20 -5.26 7.83
CA LEU A 5 -2.01 -4.04 7.93
C LEU A 5 -3.50 -4.39 8.09
N ASP A 6 -3.97 -5.41 7.36
CA ASP A 6 -5.35 -5.91 7.46
C ASP A 6 -5.66 -6.48 8.86
N GLU A 7 -4.71 -7.21 9.47
CA GLU A 7 -4.80 -7.67 10.86
C GLU A 7 -4.97 -6.51 11.88
N HIS A 8 -4.51 -5.31 11.53
CA HIS A 8 -4.67 -4.09 12.34
C HIS A 8 -5.85 -3.22 11.87
N GLY A 9 -6.71 -3.73 10.97
CA GLY A 9 -7.88 -3.04 10.45
C GLY A 9 -7.58 -1.97 9.38
N ILE A 10 -6.38 -1.96 8.80
CA ILE A 10 -5.97 -0.97 7.79
C ILE A 10 -6.00 -1.60 6.41
N ALA A 11 -6.95 -1.18 5.59
CA ALA A 11 -7.02 -1.58 4.19
C ALA A 11 -5.96 -0.85 3.35
N ALA A 12 -5.09 -1.60 2.68
CA ALA A 12 -4.06 -1.07 1.80
C ALA A 12 -3.83 -1.98 0.58
N SER A 13 -3.04 -1.51 -0.38
CA SER A 13 -2.77 -2.22 -1.63
C SER A 13 -1.29 -2.15 -1.99
N THR A 14 -0.79 -3.08 -2.82
CA THR A 14 0.57 -3.05 -3.38
C THR A 14 0.50 -2.86 -4.89
N GLY A 15 1.41 -2.05 -5.46
CA GLY A 15 1.51 -1.84 -6.90
C GLY A 15 0.27 -1.21 -7.55
N SER A 16 0.08 -1.49 -8.85
CA SER A 16 -1.11 -1.04 -9.60
C SER A 16 -2.35 -1.84 -9.20
N ALA A 17 -3.47 -1.16 -9.00
CA ALA A 17 -4.74 -1.65 -8.44
C ALA A 17 -5.31 -2.99 -8.96
N CYS A 18 -4.78 -3.57 -10.03
CA CYS A 18 -5.34 -4.71 -10.75
C CYS A 18 -4.47 -5.98 -10.76
N SER A 19 -3.44 -6.11 -9.91
CA SER A 19 -2.51 -7.25 -9.95
C SER A 19 -2.99 -8.50 -9.18
N VAL A 20 -4.30 -8.77 -9.12
CA VAL A 20 -4.89 -9.83 -8.29
C VAL A 20 -4.55 -11.25 -8.79
N HIS A 21 -4.15 -11.41 -10.06
CA HIS A 21 -3.90 -12.73 -10.67
C HIS A 21 -2.49 -12.97 -11.20
N THR A 22 -1.64 -11.93 -11.24
CA THR A 22 -0.23 -12.09 -11.59
C THR A 22 0.59 -11.16 -10.70
N GLN A 23 1.54 -11.69 -9.93
CA GLN A 23 2.55 -10.92 -9.20
C GLN A 23 3.52 -10.23 -10.17
N LYS A 24 2.99 -9.44 -11.10
CA LYS A 24 3.79 -8.63 -12.01
C LYS A 24 4.03 -7.29 -11.33
N ALA A 25 5.29 -6.87 -11.34
CA ALA A 25 5.72 -5.54 -10.95
C ALA A 25 4.80 -4.48 -11.58
N SER A 26 4.45 -3.44 -10.82
CA SER A 26 3.58 -2.35 -11.30
C SER A 26 4.14 -1.76 -12.59
N HIS A 27 3.38 -1.87 -13.68
CA HIS A 27 3.77 -1.31 -14.97
C HIS A 27 3.87 0.23 -14.90
N VAL A 28 3.07 0.88 -14.05
CA VAL A 28 3.12 2.32 -13.81
C VAL A 28 4.43 2.70 -13.10
N LEU A 29 4.78 2.03 -12.00
CA LEU A 29 6.03 2.33 -11.29
C LEU A 29 7.26 2.01 -12.15
N LYS A 30 7.17 0.98 -13.01
CA LYS A 30 8.19 0.69 -14.01
C LYS A 30 8.32 1.82 -15.04
N ALA A 31 7.21 2.37 -15.53
CA ALA A 31 7.21 3.52 -16.45
C ALA A 31 7.75 4.80 -15.79
N MET A 32 7.58 4.94 -14.46
CA MET A 32 8.20 6.00 -13.65
C MET A 32 9.68 5.76 -13.34
N ASN A 33 10.27 4.70 -13.91
CA ASN A 33 11.70 4.38 -13.81
C ASN A 33 12.17 4.00 -12.39
N PHE A 34 11.26 3.47 -11.54
CA PHE A 34 11.66 2.83 -10.29
C PHE A 34 12.32 1.46 -10.53
N ASN A 35 13.24 1.09 -9.66
CA ASN A 35 13.90 -0.21 -9.73
C ASN A 35 13.00 -1.34 -9.20
N HIS A 36 13.39 -2.59 -9.43
CA HIS A 36 12.56 -3.74 -9.06
C HIS A 36 12.23 -3.80 -7.55
N GLU A 37 13.20 -3.52 -6.69
CA GLU A 37 13.05 -3.55 -5.23
C GLU A 37 12.07 -2.48 -4.74
N GLN A 38 12.15 -1.27 -5.29
CA GLN A 38 11.20 -0.19 -5.01
C GLN A 38 9.77 -0.55 -5.47
N ILE A 39 9.64 -1.22 -6.61
CA ILE A 39 8.34 -1.61 -7.14
C ILE A 39 7.70 -2.71 -6.29
N THR A 40 8.45 -3.75 -5.92
CA THR A 40 7.94 -4.87 -5.13
C THR A 40 7.70 -4.50 -3.66
N GLY A 41 8.45 -3.54 -3.13
CA GLY A 41 8.26 -2.97 -1.79
C GLY A 41 7.21 -1.85 -1.71
N SER A 42 6.55 -1.49 -2.80
CA SER A 42 5.62 -0.36 -2.82
C SER A 42 4.34 -0.63 -2.00
N LEU A 43 3.96 0.34 -1.17
CA LEU A 43 2.68 0.38 -0.46
C LEU A 43 1.84 1.53 -1.03
N ARG A 44 0.57 1.26 -1.32
CA ARG A 44 -0.41 2.25 -1.73
C ARG A 44 -1.52 2.34 -0.70
N ILE A 45 -1.68 3.54 -0.13
CA ILE A 45 -2.80 3.94 0.70
C ILE A 45 -3.58 4.99 -0.07
N SER A 46 -4.90 4.92 -0.03
CA SER A 46 -5.79 5.86 -0.72
C SER A 46 -6.86 6.31 0.25
N PHE A 47 -7.09 7.61 0.30
CA PHE A 47 -8.09 8.21 1.20
C PHE A 47 -9.38 8.49 0.43
N GLY A 48 -10.50 8.36 1.13
CA GLY A 48 -11.83 8.77 0.69
C GLY A 48 -12.40 9.85 1.61
N TYR A 49 -13.53 10.41 1.21
CA TYR A 49 -14.21 11.48 1.94
C TYR A 49 -14.58 11.13 3.40
N MET A 50 -14.81 9.84 3.66
CA MET A 50 -15.21 9.35 4.98
C MET A 50 -14.02 9.12 5.92
N ASN A 51 -12.78 9.26 5.45
CA ASN A 51 -11.63 9.06 6.32
C ASN A 51 -11.48 10.22 7.31
N THR A 52 -11.01 9.89 8.50
CA THR A 52 -10.76 10.86 9.58
C THR A 52 -9.28 11.01 9.86
N LEU A 53 -8.88 12.13 10.48
CA LEU A 53 -7.51 12.32 10.91
C LEU A 53 -7.08 11.31 11.97
N ASP A 54 -8.00 10.92 12.87
CA ASP A 54 -7.74 9.90 13.89
C ASP A 54 -7.40 8.54 13.26
N GLU A 55 -8.09 8.14 12.19
CA GLU A 55 -7.75 6.93 11.42
C GLU A 55 -6.35 7.02 10.78
N VAL A 56 -5.97 8.21 10.30
CA VAL A 56 -4.63 8.45 9.73
C VAL A 56 -3.56 8.30 10.82
N ASP A 57 -3.78 8.89 11.99
CA ASP A 57 -2.84 8.79 13.11
C ASP A 57 -2.70 7.35 13.60
N GLN A 58 -3.80 6.61 13.70
CA GLN A 58 -3.78 5.18 13.99
C GLN A 58 -2.97 4.40 12.95
N ALA A 59 -3.20 4.67 11.66
CA ALA A 59 -2.46 4.01 10.58
C ALA A 59 -0.97 4.30 10.63
N ILE A 60 -0.57 5.53 10.95
CA ILE A 60 0.84 5.92 11.14
C ILE A 60 1.47 5.15 12.30
N GLU A 61 0.80 5.05 13.44
CA GLU A 61 1.33 4.36 14.62
C GLU A 61 1.47 2.84 14.40
N VAL A 62 0.56 2.23 13.64
CA VAL A 62 0.72 0.84 13.21
C VAL A 62 1.90 0.70 12.25
N LEU A 63 2.01 1.56 11.23
CA LEU A 63 3.08 1.50 10.24
C LEU A 63 4.48 1.62 10.86
N LYS A 64 4.66 2.46 11.89
CA LYS A 64 5.94 2.59 12.61
C LYS A 64 6.38 1.32 13.35
N LYS A 65 5.43 0.46 13.73
CA LYS A 65 5.68 -0.76 14.51
C LYS A 65 5.93 -1.99 13.64
N LEU A 66 5.58 -1.92 12.35
CA LEU A 66 5.69 -3.01 11.39
C LEU A 66 7.05 -3.06 10.71
#